data_AF-A0A0G4NYW3-F1
#
_entry.id   AF-A0A0G4NYW3-F1
#
_cell.length_a   1.000
_cell.length_b   1.000
_cell.length_c   1.000
_cell.angle_alpha   90.00
_cell.angle_beta   90.00
_cell.angle_gamma   90.00
#
_symmetry.space_group_name_H-M   'P 1'
#
loop_
_entity.id
_entity.type
_entity.pdbx_description
1 polymer ?
#
loop_
_entity_poly.entity_id
_entity_poly.type
_entity_poly.pdbx_seq_one_letter_code
_entity_poly.pdbx_strand_id
1 'polypeptide(L)'
;MPSSSIHRNSPTRQATHLMDMVMADEKPSSSLHWGSPTKHTTPHSPTDMVMGGEKTEIEKKLERDGNINALQRYRYLTWQKNAVHPEVSYELLDTEENLREVVQEEISIKEGNATPGTNAEERLRVLNKKYWLLSQRWWYCRSDLEDLQLRGFILWRSHPQWYMHRMLVEECAGRQGCCARGCGCCVNRKMLPSRSLGVGHCTLECACCRRARGFEVSPTDKKLMKEQFKNTVQERGYRITRYRQVSIWGLVGDRRENTFDMIDAPPSYDQIEKKGMKGLIDWVQTLENESLLAVLHTMSPS
;
A
#
# COMPACT_ATOMS: atom_id res chain seq x y z
N MET A 1 -57.94 -32.89 44.14
CA MET A 1 -58.91 -31.88 43.67
C MET A 1 -58.60 -30.59 44.41
N PRO A 2 -58.44 -29.42 43.74
CA PRO A 2 -58.40 -29.14 42.30
C PRO A 2 -56.93 -28.97 41.82
N SER A 3 -56.51 -29.31 40.59
CA SER A 3 -57.01 -29.02 39.23
C SER A 3 -56.97 -27.56 38.82
N SER A 4 -55.95 -27.18 38.06
CA SER A 4 -56.11 -26.39 36.84
C SER A 4 -54.85 -26.42 35.97
N SER A 5 -54.98 -27.16 34.86
CA SER A 5 -54.25 -27.03 33.60
C SER A 5 -54.43 -25.60 33.03
N ILE A 6 -53.58 -25.13 32.09
CA ILE A 6 -53.95 -25.09 30.66
C ILE A 6 -52.78 -24.58 29.78
N HIS A 7 -52.61 -25.29 28.65
CA HIS A 7 -52.11 -24.97 27.30
C HIS A 7 -50.68 -24.44 26.99
N ARG A 8 -49.91 -25.36 26.34
CA ARG A 8 -49.29 -25.30 24.99
C ARG A 8 -49.22 -23.93 24.29
N ASN A 9 -48.04 -23.64 23.73
CA ASN A 9 -47.83 -23.68 22.27
C ASN A 9 -46.34 -23.62 21.91
N SER A 10 -45.90 -24.58 21.08
CA SER A 10 -44.76 -24.42 20.17
C SER A 10 -45.30 -23.86 18.84
N PRO A 11 -44.44 -23.17 18.07
CA PRO A 11 -44.35 -23.56 16.67
C PRO A 11 -42.91 -23.68 16.15
N THR A 12 -42.80 -24.64 15.25
CA THR A 12 -41.69 -25.05 14.38
C THR A 12 -41.56 -24.10 13.17
N ARG A 13 -40.39 -24.18 12.49
CA ARG A 13 -40.06 -23.71 11.11
C ARG A 13 -39.84 -22.20 10.97
N GLN A 14 -39.00 -21.66 10.09
CA GLN A 14 -37.99 -22.07 9.08
C GLN A 14 -37.21 -20.76 8.78
N ALA A 15 -35.89 -20.79 8.64
CA ALA A 15 -35.14 -20.66 7.39
C ALA A 15 -35.44 -19.41 6.53
N THR A 16 -34.36 -18.80 6.01
CA THR A 16 -34.23 -17.67 5.04
C THR A 16 -34.13 -16.25 5.63
N HIS A 17 -32.90 -15.73 5.77
CA HIS A 17 -32.50 -14.49 5.08
C HIS A 17 -30.96 -14.37 5.06
N LEU A 18 -30.40 -14.85 3.97
CA LEU A 18 -29.06 -14.52 3.49
C LEU A 18 -29.25 -13.36 2.49
N MET A 19 -28.30 -12.43 2.45
CA MET A 19 -28.28 -11.20 1.64
C MET A 19 -29.05 -10.03 2.24
N ASP A 20 -28.30 -9.03 2.73
CA ASP A 20 -28.51 -7.60 2.47
C ASP A 20 -27.49 -6.78 3.28
N MET A 21 -26.31 -6.54 2.71
CA MET A 21 -25.42 -5.42 3.07
C MET A 21 -24.55 -5.05 1.87
N VAL A 22 -25.19 -4.53 0.82
CA VAL A 22 -24.53 -3.74 -0.23
C VAL A 22 -25.35 -2.46 -0.39
N MET A 23 -24.66 -1.32 -0.36
CA MET A 23 -25.13 0.06 -0.47
C MET A 23 -25.90 0.60 0.75
N ALA A 24 -25.17 1.31 1.63
CA ALA A 24 -25.79 2.36 2.42
C ALA A 24 -25.69 3.66 1.64
N ASP A 25 -26.85 4.22 1.31
CA ASP A 25 -27.08 5.55 0.75
C ASP A 25 -26.51 6.66 1.65
N GLU A 26 -25.62 7.47 1.11
CA GLU A 26 -25.34 8.81 1.66
C GLU A 26 -26.18 9.84 0.88
N LYS A 27 -27.18 10.41 1.55
CA LYS A 27 -27.91 11.60 1.09
C LYS A 27 -27.04 12.84 1.26
N PRO A 28 -27.05 13.80 0.31
CA PRO A 28 -26.18 14.96 0.33
C PRO A 28 -26.77 16.08 1.19
N SER A 29 -25.99 16.61 2.11
CA SER A 29 -26.27 17.90 2.76
C SER A 29 -24.97 18.65 3.03
N SER A 30 -24.65 19.60 2.16
CA SER A 30 -24.59 21.02 2.53
C SER A 30 -23.89 21.81 1.45
N SER A 31 -24.59 22.84 0.99
CA SER A 31 -24.15 23.89 0.10
C SER A 31 -22.95 24.65 0.70
N LEU A 32 -21.80 24.58 0.02
CA LEU A 32 -20.71 25.52 0.23
C LEU A 32 -20.59 26.42 -1.00
N HIS A 33 -20.85 27.69 -0.72
CA HIS A 33 -20.87 28.82 -1.63
C HIS A 33 -19.43 29.11 -2.11
N TRP A 34 -19.16 28.91 -3.40
CA TRP A 34 -17.91 29.34 -4.01
C TRP A 34 -17.94 30.85 -4.21
N GLY A 35 -17.26 31.60 -3.35
CA GLY A 35 -16.95 33.00 -3.58
C GLY A 35 -15.72 33.13 -4.48
N SER A 36 -15.87 33.81 -5.61
CA SER A 36 -14.77 34.13 -6.53
C SER A 36 -13.78 35.12 -5.92
N PRO A 37 -12.46 34.85 -5.90
CA PRO A 37 -11.47 35.87 -5.60
C PRO A 37 -11.13 36.69 -6.85
N THR A 38 -11.16 38.00 -6.67
CA THR A 38 -10.80 39.04 -7.65
C THR A 38 -9.34 38.98 -8.06
N LYS A 39 -9.11 39.19 -9.36
CA LYS A 39 -7.81 39.22 -10.03
C LYS A 39 -6.97 40.41 -9.57
N HIS A 40 -5.77 40.14 -9.05
CA HIS A 40 -4.67 41.09 -9.07
C HIS A 40 -3.50 40.46 -9.82
N THR A 41 -3.29 40.94 -11.04
CA THR A 41 -2.24 40.52 -11.96
C THR A 41 -0.96 41.30 -11.64
N THR A 42 0.08 40.60 -11.20
CA THR A 42 1.47 41.07 -11.32
C THR A 42 2.17 40.26 -12.42
N PRO A 43 3.06 40.87 -13.22
CA PRO A 43 3.61 40.22 -14.41
C PRO A 43 4.74 39.27 -13.99
N HIS A 44 4.51 37.97 -14.14
CA HIS A 44 5.56 36.98 -14.03
C HIS A 44 6.39 36.94 -15.33
N SER A 45 7.71 36.94 -15.17
CA SER A 45 8.72 36.81 -16.23
C SER A 45 8.46 35.56 -17.08
N PRO A 46 8.44 35.66 -18.42
CA PRO A 46 8.23 34.54 -19.32
C PRO A 46 9.55 33.83 -19.63
N THR A 47 10.04 33.03 -18.68
CA THR A 47 11.01 31.96 -18.99
C THR A 47 10.88 30.88 -17.92
N ASP A 48 10.74 29.63 -18.36
CA ASP A 48 10.63 28.39 -17.57
C ASP A 48 9.21 27.95 -17.14
N MET A 49 8.28 27.89 -18.09
CA MET A 49 7.31 26.79 -18.09
C MET A 49 7.91 25.62 -18.87
N VAL A 50 8.89 24.94 -18.25
CA VAL A 50 9.37 23.64 -18.72
C VAL A 50 8.18 22.69 -18.67
N MET A 51 7.74 22.22 -19.82
CA MET A 51 6.75 21.15 -19.93
C MET A 51 7.22 19.97 -19.09
N GLY A 52 6.44 19.59 -18.07
CA GLY A 52 6.85 18.61 -17.05
C GLY A 52 7.28 17.29 -17.66
N GLY A 53 8.53 16.89 -17.43
CA GLY A 53 9.07 15.60 -17.86
C GLY A 53 10.59 15.58 -18.06
N GLU A 54 11.21 16.71 -18.38
CA GLU A 54 12.65 16.75 -18.55
C GLU A 54 13.40 16.80 -17.21
N LYS A 55 14.43 15.96 -17.08
CA LYS A 55 15.35 16.00 -15.93
C LYS A 55 16.17 17.28 -16.00
N THR A 56 16.30 17.96 -14.87
CA THR A 56 17.20 19.12 -14.76
C THR A 56 18.66 18.67 -14.87
N GLU A 57 19.57 19.59 -15.21
CA GLU A 57 21.01 19.28 -15.22
C GLU A 57 21.53 18.84 -13.85
N ILE A 58 20.93 19.35 -12.77
CA ILE A 58 21.24 18.92 -11.40
C ILE A 58 20.82 17.46 -11.19
N GLU A 59 19.60 17.09 -11.60
CA GLU A 59 19.12 15.71 -11.49
C GLU A 59 20.00 14.74 -12.31
N LYS A 60 20.30 15.09 -13.57
CA LYS A 60 21.17 14.30 -14.44
C LYS A 60 22.58 14.12 -13.84
N LYS A 61 23.13 15.17 -13.23
CA LYS A 61 24.43 15.09 -12.55
C LYS A 61 24.36 14.14 -11.36
N LEU A 62 23.37 14.28 -10.48
CA LEU A 62 23.21 13.42 -9.30
C LEU A 62 23.01 11.94 -9.69
N GLU A 63 22.30 11.67 -10.79
CA GLU A 63 22.17 10.32 -11.35
C GLU A 63 23.52 9.76 -11.83
N ARG A 64 24.30 10.54 -12.59
CA ARG A 64 25.63 10.13 -13.06
C ARG A 64 26.61 9.88 -11.92
N ASP A 65 26.54 10.70 -10.88
CA ASP A 65 27.40 10.61 -9.70
C ASP A 65 27.05 9.39 -8.82
N GLY A 66 25.92 8.70 -9.08
CA GLY A 66 25.48 7.52 -8.34
C GLY A 66 25.05 7.80 -6.89
N ASN A 67 24.93 9.08 -6.50
CA ASN A 67 24.54 9.47 -5.15
C ASN A 67 23.01 9.40 -5.00
N ILE A 68 22.50 8.19 -4.78
CA ILE A 68 21.06 7.91 -4.68
C ILE A 68 20.37 8.73 -3.60
N ASN A 69 21.00 8.90 -2.43
CA ASN A 69 20.43 9.70 -1.34
C ASN A 69 20.28 11.18 -1.75
N ALA A 70 21.34 11.79 -2.31
CA ALA A 70 21.28 13.17 -2.76
C ALA A 70 20.27 13.36 -3.91
N LEU A 71 20.20 12.41 -4.83
CA LEU A 71 19.22 12.39 -5.91
C LEU A 71 17.78 12.34 -5.38
N GLN A 72 17.47 11.39 -4.50
CA GLN A 72 16.12 11.26 -3.92
C GLN A 72 15.75 12.50 -3.10
N ARG A 73 16.69 13.10 -2.38
CA ARG A 73 16.47 14.37 -1.66
C ARG A 73 16.18 15.53 -2.59
N TYR A 74 16.95 15.66 -3.67
CA TYR A 74 16.71 16.68 -4.68
C TYR A 74 15.29 16.56 -5.23
N ARG A 75 14.87 15.34 -5.62
CA ARG A 75 13.51 15.09 -6.12
C ARG A 75 12.46 15.40 -5.06
N TYR A 76 12.62 14.89 -3.84
CA TYR A 76 11.67 15.10 -2.74
C TYR A 76 11.49 16.58 -2.39
N LEU A 77 12.58 17.33 -2.22
CA LEU A 77 12.51 18.75 -1.84
C LEU A 77 11.98 19.62 -2.99
N THR A 78 12.29 19.29 -4.24
CA THR A 78 11.75 19.99 -5.41
C THR A 78 10.27 19.70 -5.57
N TRP A 79 9.88 18.43 -5.46
CA TRP A 79 8.48 18.01 -5.46
C TRP A 79 7.71 18.69 -4.32
N GLN A 80 8.20 18.66 -3.08
CA GLN A 80 7.51 19.23 -1.92
C GLN A 80 7.20 20.72 -2.06
N LYS A 81 8.08 21.49 -2.72
CA LYS A 81 7.88 22.93 -2.97
C LYS A 81 6.78 23.20 -4.00
N ASN A 82 6.56 22.27 -4.93
CA ASN A 82 5.72 22.45 -6.10
C ASN A 82 4.50 21.52 -6.14
N ALA A 83 4.35 20.67 -5.12
CA ALA A 83 3.33 19.62 -5.10
C ALA A 83 1.93 20.21 -5.15
N VAL A 84 1.14 19.72 -6.11
CA VAL A 84 -0.27 20.08 -6.29
C VAL A 84 -1.15 19.07 -5.55
N HIS A 85 -0.79 17.78 -5.63
CA HIS A 85 -1.60 16.67 -5.10
C HIS A 85 -0.82 15.73 -4.16
N PRO A 86 -0.29 16.23 -3.02
CA PRO A 86 0.47 15.41 -2.08
C PRO A 86 -0.33 14.23 -1.48
N GLU A 87 -1.66 14.33 -1.49
CA GLU A 87 -2.60 13.34 -0.96
C GLU A 87 -2.59 12.01 -1.69
N VAL A 88 -2.31 11.99 -3.00
CA VAL A 88 -2.34 10.79 -3.85
C VAL A 88 -1.43 9.68 -3.28
N SER A 89 -0.26 10.07 -2.79
CA SER A 89 0.67 9.12 -2.18
C SER A 89 0.19 8.53 -0.84
N TYR A 90 -0.70 9.17 -0.09
CA TYR A 90 -1.31 8.55 1.09
C TYR A 90 -2.31 7.48 0.66
N GLU A 91 -3.13 7.76 -0.35
CA GLU A 91 -4.06 6.79 -0.90
C GLU A 91 -3.36 5.57 -1.50
N LEU A 92 -2.22 5.80 -2.17
CA LEU A 92 -1.35 4.73 -2.65
C LEU A 92 -0.91 3.82 -1.50
N LEU A 93 -0.40 4.39 -0.41
CA LEU A 93 0.10 3.62 0.73
C LEU A 93 -1.03 2.90 1.50
N ASP A 94 -2.21 3.50 1.64
CA ASP A 94 -3.41 2.85 2.19
C ASP A 94 -3.82 1.66 1.31
N THR A 95 -3.78 1.85 -0.01
CA THR A 95 -4.07 0.78 -0.97
C THR A 95 -3.06 -0.36 -0.86
N GLU A 96 -1.76 -0.07 -0.73
CA GLU A 96 -0.72 -1.07 -0.50
C GLU A 96 -0.90 -1.83 0.82
N GLU A 97 -1.34 -1.16 1.89
CA GLU A 97 -1.67 -1.83 3.15
C GLU A 97 -2.84 -2.80 3.00
N ASN A 98 -3.90 -2.38 2.32
CA ASN A 98 -5.05 -3.23 2.04
C ASN A 98 -4.69 -4.43 1.14
N LEU A 99 -3.78 -4.25 0.17
CA LEU A 99 -3.24 -5.35 -0.65
C LEU A 99 -2.46 -6.34 0.21
N ARG A 100 -1.61 -5.85 1.11
CA ARG A 100 -0.88 -6.70 2.08
C ARG A 100 -1.82 -7.49 2.98
N GLU A 101 -2.90 -6.89 3.47
CA GLU A 101 -3.92 -7.60 4.27
C GLU A 101 -4.57 -8.74 3.49
N VAL A 102 -4.99 -8.48 2.25
CA VAL A 102 -5.63 -9.49 1.41
C VAL A 102 -4.70 -10.67 1.17
N VAL A 103 -3.44 -10.41 0.82
CA VAL A 103 -2.45 -11.47 0.57
C VAL A 103 -2.11 -12.24 1.83
N GLN A 104 -2.02 -11.56 2.97
CA GLN A 104 -1.71 -12.21 4.25
C GLN A 104 -2.84 -13.12 4.73
N GLU A 105 -4.07 -12.70 4.52
CA GLU A 105 -5.24 -13.51 4.79
C GLU A 105 -5.34 -14.71 3.84
N GLU A 106 -5.06 -14.50 2.54
CA GLU A 106 -5.02 -15.58 1.53
C GLU A 106 -4.00 -16.66 1.92
N ILE A 107 -2.80 -16.25 2.34
CA ILE A 107 -1.75 -17.15 2.84
C ILE A 107 -2.23 -17.89 4.09
N SER A 108 -2.84 -17.18 5.05
CA SER A 108 -3.38 -17.79 6.28
C SER A 108 -4.39 -18.90 5.98
N ILE A 109 -5.32 -18.67 5.04
CA ILE A 109 -6.31 -19.66 4.62
C ILE A 109 -5.63 -20.87 3.97
N LYS A 110 -4.71 -20.63 3.03
CA LYS A 110 -4.01 -21.70 2.30
C LYS A 110 -3.11 -22.56 3.18
N GLU A 111 -2.53 -21.99 4.24
CA GLU A 111 -1.72 -22.72 5.22
C GLU A 111 -2.57 -23.46 6.27
N GLY A 112 -3.91 -23.42 6.17
CA GLY A 112 -4.79 -24.05 7.16
C GLY A 112 -4.81 -23.32 8.51
N ASN A 113 -4.31 -22.09 8.55
CA ASN A 113 -4.29 -21.24 9.75
C ASN A 113 -5.58 -20.41 9.92
N ALA A 114 -6.57 -20.59 9.04
CA ALA A 114 -7.84 -19.90 9.12
C ALA A 114 -8.76 -20.47 10.22
N THR A 115 -9.62 -19.61 10.74
CA THR A 115 -10.66 -19.94 11.71
C THR A 115 -11.57 -21.07 11.19
N PRO A 116 -11.75 -22.17 11.96
CA PRO A 116 -12.61 -23.29 11.58
C PRO A 116 -14.07 -22.84 11.35
N GLY A 117 -14.75 -23.42 10.36
CA GLY A 117 -16.21 -23.27 10.18
C GLY A 117 -16.68 -22.27 9.12
N THR A 118 -15.78 -21.62 8.38
CA THR A 118 -16.12 -20.79 7.21
C THR A 118 -15.70 -21.48 5.91
N ASN A 119 -16.49 -21.34 4.85
CA ASN A 119 -16.13 -21.88 3.54
C ASN A 119 -14.86 -21.16 3.02
N ALA A 120 -13.74 -21.86 3.05
CA ALA A 120 -12.43 -21.35 2.64
C ALA A 120 -12.43 -20.92 1.17
N GLU A 121 -13.12 -21.65 0.30
CA GLU A 121 -13.22 -21.33 -1.12
C GLU A 121 -13.95 -20.00 -1.34
N GLU A 122 -15.06 -19.78 -0.62
CA GLU A 122 -15.81 -18.53 -0.71
C GLU A 122 -14.97 -17.34 -0.24
N ARG A 123 -14.22 -17.50 0.86
CA ARG A 123 -13.31 -16.46 1.36
C ARG A 123 -12.22 -16.14 0.34
N LEU A 124 -11.60 -17.15 -0.26
CA LEU A 124 -10.59 -16.96 -1.29
C LEU A 124 -11.18 -16.25 -2.53
N ARG A 125 -12.42 -16.57 -2.92
CA ARG A 125 -13.13 -15.88 -4.00
C ARG A 125 -13.33 -14.39 -3.70
N VAL A 126 -13.77 -14.06 -2.49
CA VAL A 126 -13.92 -12.66 -2.04
C VAL A 126 -12.58 -11.93 -2.02
N LEU A 127 -11.53 -12.57 -1.50
CA LEU A 127 -10.17 -12.00 -1.46
C LEU A 127 -9.62 -11.75 -2.85
N ASN A 128 -9.84 -12.67 -3.80
CA ASN A 128 -9.42 -12.48 -5.20
C ASN A 128 -10.10 -11.27 -5.84
N LYS A 129 -11.42 -11.11 -5.66
CA LYS A 129 -12.15 -9.92 -6.12
C LYS A 129 -11.60 -8.64 -5.50
N LYS A 130 -11.35 -8.66 -4.19
CA LYS A 130 -10.79 -7.51 -3.46
C LYS A 130 -9.38 -7.17 -3.94
N TYR A 131 -8.51 -8.16 -4.14
CA TYR A 131 -7.17 -7.97 -4.68
C TYR A 131 -7.21 -7.30 -6.04
N TRP A 132 -8.08 -7.76 -6.94
CA TRP A 132 -8.22 -7.19 -8.28
C TRP A 132 -8.63 -5.71 -8.22
N LEU A 133 -9.67 -5.38 -7.45
CA LEU A 133 -10.13 -3.98 -7.26
C LEU A 133 -9.03 -3.08 -6.68
N LEU A 134 -8.31 -3.56 -5.66
CA LEU A 134 -7.21 -2.82 -5.06
C LEU A 134 -6.02 -2.67 -6.01
N SER A 135 -5.77 -3.64 -6.87
CA SER A 135 -4.72 -3.55 -7.89
C SER A 135 -5.06 -2.46 -8.90
N GLN A 136 -6.32 -2.36 -9.33
CA GLN A 136 -6.78 -1.24 -10.17
C GLN A 136 -6.58 0.10 -9.45
N ARG A 137 -7.01 0.19 -8.18
CA ARG A 137 -6.82 1.42 -7.38
C ARG A 137 -5.34 1.81 -7.26
N TRP A 138 -4.46 0.84 -7.03
CA TRP A 138 -3.02 1.07 -6.96
C TRP A 138 -2.47 1.64 -8.27
N TRP A 139 -2.92 1.11 -9.42
CA TRP A 139 -2.53 1.63 -10.72
C TRP A 139 -2.98 3.07 -10.93
N TYR A 140 -4.22 3.41 -10.56
CA TYR A 140 -4.71 4.79 -10.62
C TYR A 140 -3.85 5.71 -9.74
N CYS A 141 -3.71 5.40 -8.44
CA CYS A 141 -2.92 6.22 -7.52
C CYS A 141 -1.44 6.35 -7.95
N ARG A 142 -0.85 5.30 -8.53
CA ARG A 142 0.52 5.37 -9.05
C ARG A 142 0.61 6.28 -10.28
N SER A 143 -0.36 6.21 -11.17
CA SER A 143 -0.39 7.02 -12.40
C SER A 143 -0.60 8.51 -12.11
N ASP A 144 -1.28 8.81 -11.01
CA ASP A 144 -1.50 10.17 -10.53
C ASP A 144 -0.30 10.75 -9.72
N LEU A 145 0.77 9.97 -9.51
CA LEU A 145 1.99 10.51 -8.91
C LEU A 145 2.64 11.52 -9.86
N GLU A 146 2.98 12.70 -9.33
CA GLU A 146 3.69 13.73 -10.09
C GLU A 146 5.06 13.23 -10.57
N ASP A 147 5.56 13.75 -11.70
CA ASP A 147 6.76 13.26 -12.40
C ASP A 147 7.97 12.98 -11.49
N LEU A 148 8.40 13.95 -10.66
CA LEU A 148 9.52 13.77 -9.73
C LEU A 148 9.23 12.69 -8.67
N GLN A 149 7.98 12.62 -8.22
CA GLN A 149 7.53 11.62 -7.25
C GLN A 149 7.48 10.23 -7.86
N LEU A 150 6.99 10.10 -9.08
CA LEU A 150 6.97 8.85 -9.83
C LEU A 150 8.40 8.36 -10.10
N ARG A 151 9.31 9.22 -10.56
CA ARG A 151 10.73 8.86 -10.75
C ARG A 151 11.40 8.41 -9.46
N GLY A 152 11.15 9.13 -8.36
CA GLY A 152 11.64 8.78 -7.03
C GLY A 152 11.11 7.41 -6.57
N PHE A 153 9.80 7.21 -6.72
CA PHE A 153 9.11 5.96 -6.40
C PHE A 153 9.66 4.78 -7.21
N ILE A 154 9.77 4.91 -8.54
CA ILE A 154 10.29 3.83 -9.41
C ILE A 154 11.72 3.47 -9.02
N LEU A 155 12.60 4.45 -8.82
CA LEU A 155 13.98 4.19 -8.41
C LEU A 155 14.03 3.47 -7.06
N TRP A 156 13.26 3.95 -6.08
CA TRP A 156 13.23 3.33 -4.76
C TRP A 156 12.70 1.89 -4.80
N ARG A 157 11.59 1.68 -5.51
CA ARG A 157 10.92 0.38 -5.63
C ARG A 157 11.62 -0.59 -6.60
N SER A 158 12.67 -0.15 -7.30
CA SER A 158 13.52 -1.03 -8.11
C SER A 158 14.30 -2.05 -7.27
N HIS A 159 14.52 -1.75 -5.98
CA HIS A 159 15.09 -2.72 -5.05
C HIS A 159 13.98 -3.67 -4.56
N PRO A 160 14.06 -4.99 -4.83
CA PRO A 160 12.96 -5.92 -4.52
C PRO A 160 12.66 -6.03 -3.02
N GLN A 161 13.62 -5.69 -2.17
CA GLN A 161 13.50 -5.67 -0.71
C GLN A 161 13.36 -4.24 -0.14
N TRP A 162 12.90 -3.26 -0.92
CA TRP A 162 12.67 -1.88 -0.45
C TRP A 162 11.88 -1.83 0.87
N TYR A 163 10.95 -2.78 1.05
CA TYR A 163 10.10 -2.86 2.24
C TYR A 163 10.85 -3.33 3.49
N MET A 164 12.06 -3.87 3.36
CA MET A 164 12.95 -4.25 4.46
C MET A 164 13.87 -3.10 4.90
N HIS A 165 13.63 -1.89 4.41
CA HIS A 165 14.29 -0.70 4.89
C HIS A 165 14.12 -0.54 6.41
N ARG A 166 15.21 -0.26 7.14
CA ARG A 166 15.32 -0.22 8.61
C ARG A 166 14.17 0.49 9.30
N MET A 167 13.76 1.65 8.79
CA MET A 167 12.64 2.39 9.36
C MET A 167 11.29 1.65 9.30
N LEU A 168 11.05 0.88 8.24
CA LEU A 168 9.84 0.07 8.09
C LEU A 168 9.90 -1.16 9.01
N VAL A 169 11.10 -1.73 9.19
CA VAL A 169 11.37 -2.81 10.16
C VAL A 169 11.11 -2.33 11.59
N GLU A 170 11.65 -1.16 11.97
CA GLU A 170 11.44 -0.52 13.27
C GLU A 170 9.96 -0.22 13.51
N GLU A 171 9.23 0.24 12.49
CA GLU A 171 7.79 0.48 12.59
C GLU A 171 7.00 -0.81 12.79
N CYS A 172 7.34 -1.88 12.04
CA CYS A 172 6.76 -3.20 12.23
C CYS A 172 7.03 -3.71 13.65
N ALA A 173 8.27 -3.56 14.15
CA ALA A 173 8.65 -3.95 15.50
C ALA A 173 7.91 -3.14 16.57
N GLY A 174 7.77 -1.82 16.41
CA GLY A 174 7.05 -0.94 17.32
C GLY A 174 5.56 -1.25 17.42
N ARG A 175 4.95 -1.83 16.38
CA ARG A 175 3.59 -2.38 16.42
C ARG A 175 3.51 -3.81 16.99
N GLN A 176 4.59 -4.29 17.62
CA GLN A 176 4.73 -5.67 18.11
C GLN A 176 4.52 -6.71 16.99
N GLY A 177 4.96 -6.38 15.78
CA GLY A 177 4.85 -7.23 14.59
C GLY A 177 5.90 -8.35 14.54
N CYS A 178 5.98 -9.00 13.39
CA CYS A 178 6.93 -10.10 13.13
C CYS A 178 8.40 -9.68 13.33
N CYS A 179 8.74 -8.42 13.02
CA CYS A 179 10.10 -7.90 13.19
C CYS A 179 10.54 -7.78 14.66
N ALA A 180 9.62 -7.52 15.60
CA ALA A 180 9.96 -7.53 17.03
C ALA A 180 10.25 -8.95 17.55
N ARG A 181 9.58 -9.96 17.01
CA ARG A 181 9.72 -11.36 17.43
C ARG A 181 10.85 -12.11 16.71
N GLY A 182 11.42 -11.54 15.65
CA GLY A 182 12.46 -12.21 14.87
C GLY A 182 11.99 -13.48 14.15
N CYS A 183 10.69 -13.67 13.89
CA CYS A 183 10.17 -14.90 13.27
C CYS A 183 10.48 -15.04 11.78
N GLY A 184 11.11 -14.04 11.15
CA GLY A 184 11.50 -14.06 9.74
C GLY A 184 10.34 -13.94 8.73
N CYS A 185 9.08 -13.93 9.16
CA CYS A 185 7.93 -13.93 8.24
C CYS A 185 7.85 -12.71 7.30
N CYS A 186 8.44 -11.56 7.64
CA CYS A 186 8.41 -10.39 6.74
C CYS A 186 9.39 -10.53 5.57
N VAL A 187 10.59 -11.07 5.82
CA VAL A 187 11.63 -11.24 4.80
C VAL A 187 11.43 -12.53 3.99
N ASN A 188 11.02 -13.62 4.64
CA ASN A 188 10.98 -14.95 4.04
C ASN A 188 9.62 -15.32 3.44
N ARG A 189 8.65 -14.40 3.41
CA ARG A 189 7.33 -14.71 2.88
C ARG A 189 7.41 -15.01 1.39
N LYS A 190 6.99 -16.21 1.00
CA LYS A 190 6.89 -16.58 -0.41
C LYS A 190 5.71 -15.85 -1.04
N MET A 191 6.01 -14.85 -1.86
CA MET A 191 4.99 -14.16 -2.66
C MET A 191 4.84 -14.84 -4.01
N LEU A 192 3.59 -15.10 -4.38
CA LEU A 192 3.28 -15.45 -5.75
C LEU A 192 3.53 -14.24 -6.65
N PRO A 193 4.07 -14.41 -7.87
CA PRO A 193 4.26 -13.30 -8.81
C PRO A 193 2.96 -12.50 -9.05
N SER A 194 1.83 -13.20 -9.11
CA SER A 194 0.49 -12.61 -9.26
C SER A 194 -0.01 -11.83 -8.03
N ARG A 195 0.76 -11.81 -6.93
CA ARG A 195 0.48 -11.14 -5.66
C ARG A 195 1.61 -10.17 -5.25
N SER A 196 2.46 -9.75 -6.19
CA SER A 196 3.63 -8.90 -5.95
C SER A 196 3.32 -7.56 -5.26
N LEU A 197 2.14 -6.98 -5.52
CA LEU A 197 1.71 -5.72 -4.87
C LEU A 197 1.41 -5.90 -3.38
N GLY A 198 1.24 -7.14 -2.89
CA GLY A 198 1.03 -7.45 -1.48
C GLY A 198 2.32 -7.65 -0.68
N VAL A 199 3.48 -7.31 -1.22
CA VAL A 199 4.78 -7.41 -0.53
C VAL A 199 4.89 -6.38 0.60
N GLY A 200 5.56 -6.77 1.70
CA GLY A 200 5.86 -5.87 2.83
C GLY A 200 5.69 -6.50 4.20
N HIS A 201 5.72 -5.65 5.23
CA HIS A 201 5.58 -6.06 6.62
C HIS A 201 4.19 -6.61 6.97
N CYS A 202 4.11 -7.30 8.11
CA CYS A 202 2.86 -7.85 8.59
C CYS A 202 1.82 -6.77 8.90
N THR A 203 0.57 -7.06 8.56
CA THR A 203 -0.62 -6.32 8.98
C THR A 203 -1.36 -7.10 10.06
N LEU A 204 -2.56 -6.64 10.44
CA LEU A 204 -3.43 -7.34 11.39
C LEU A 204 -3.88 -8.73 10.91
N GLU A 205 -3.77 -9.02 9.60
CA GLU A 205 -4.14 -10.30 8.99
C GLU A 205 -2.99 -11.32 8.92
N CYS A 206 -1.79 -10.97 9.39
CA CYS A 206 -0.71 -11.93 9.45
C CYS A 206 -1.04 -13.07 10.43
N ALA A 207 -1.10 -14.32 9.94
CA ALA A 207 -1.34 -15.51 10.76
C ALA A 207 -0.35 -15.62 11.95
N CYS A 208 0.94 -15.32 11.72
CA CYS A 208 1.95 -15.30 12.78
C CYS A 208 1.62 -14.26 13.87
N CYS A 209 1.26 -13.04 13.49
CA CYS A 209 0.89 -12.00 14.45
C CYS A 209 -0.42 -12.33 15.18
N ARG A 210 -1.40 -12.87 14.47
CA ARG A 210 -2.68 -13.29 15.04
C ARG A 210 -2.49 -14.35 16.12
N ARG A 211 -1.68 -15.38 15.86
CA ARG A 211 -1.32 -16.41 16.85
C ARG A 211 -0.59 -15.81 18.05
N ALA A 212 0.41 -14.97 17.81
CA ALA A 212 1.18 -14.33 18.88
C ALA A 212 0.32 -13.41 19.76
N ARG A 213 -0.66 -12.72 19.17
CA ARG A 213 -1.60 -11.86 19.87
C ARG A 213 -2.65 -12.66 20.67
N GLY A 214 -2.97 -13.87 20.24
CA GLY A 214 -3.91 -14.77 20.95
C GLY A 214 -5.39 -14.42 20.80
N PHE A 215 -5.73 -13.40 20.01
CA PHE A 215 -7.13 -13.02 19.73
C PHE A 215 -7.31 -12.44 18.34
N GLU A 216 -8.55 -12.56 17.84
CA GLU A 216 -8.99 -11.92 16.60
C GLU A 216 -9.39 -10.47 16.87
N VAL A 217 -8.99 -9.57 15.99
CA VAL A 217 -9.44 -8.17 16.04
C VAL A 217 -10.75 -8.07 15.30
N SER A 218 -11.77 -7.52 15.95
CA SER A 218 -13.09 -7.37 15.35
C SER A 218 -13.03 -6.44 14.12
N PRO A 219 -13.94 -6.57 13.14
CA PRO A 219 -14.02 -5.64 12.02
C PRO A 219 -14.16 -4.17 12.46
N THR A 220 -14.89 -3.92 13.55
CA THR A 220 -15.06 -2.59 14.15
C THR A 220 -13.74 -2.04 14.67
N ASP A 221 -12.96 -2.85 15.41
CA ASP A 221 -11.66 -2.41 15.94
C ASP A 221 -10.63 -2.21 14.82
N LYS A 222 -10.66 -3.05 13.77
CA LYS A 222 -9.83 -2.85 12.57
C LYS A 222 -10.14 -1.51 11.92
N LYS A 223 -11.42 -1.20 11.76
CA LYS A 223 -11.88 0.08 11.18
C LYS A 223 -11.42 1.26 12.06
N LEU A 224 -11.63 1.19 13.37
CA LEU A 224 -11.21 2.22 14.31
C LEU A 224 -9.69 2.46 14.27
N MET A 225 -8.88 1.40 14.28
CA MET A 225 -7.42 1.53 14.19
C MET A 225 -6.97 2.19 12.87
N LYS A 226 -7.61 1.84 11.75
CA LYS A 226 -7.33 2.48 10.45
C LYS A 226 -7.75 3.94 10.42
N GLU A 227 -8.90 4.28 11.00
CA GLU A 227 -9.38 5.66 11.08
C GLU A 227 -8.49 6.52 11.96
N GLN A 228 -8.04 6.02 13.12
CA GLN A 228 -7.07 6.71 13.97
C GLN A 228 -5.76 7.00 13.22
N PHE A 229 -5.28 6.02 12.44
CA PHE A 229 -4.12 6.22 11.59
C PHE A 229 -4.39 7.30 10.53
N LYS A 230 -5.52 7.24 9.80
CA LYS A 230 -5.93 8.22 8.78
C LYS A 230 -6.10 9.64 9.33
N ASN A 231 -6.67 9.80 10.52
CA ASN A 231 -6.82 11.11 11.16
C ASN A 231 -5.45 11.71 11.50
N THR A 232 -4.53 10.87 12.00
CA THR A 232 -3.13 11.30 12.20
C THR A 232 -2.44 11.67 10.87
N VAL A 233 -2.86 11.07 9.73
CA VAL A 233 -2.37 11.43 8.38
C VAL A 233 -2.84 12.82 8.00
N GLN A 234 -4.13 13.10 8.19
CA GLN A 234 -4.75 14.38 7.87
C GLN A 234 -4.15 15.52 8.71
N GLU A 235 -3.83 15.24 9.98
CA GLU A 235 -3.12 16.16 10.88
C GLU A 235 -1.62 16.32 10.56
N ARG A 236 -1.11 15.66 9.50
CA ARG A 236 0.30 15.68 9.07
C ARG A 236 1.28 15.33 10.20
N GLY A 237 0.89 14.41 11.08
CA GLY A 237 1.73 13.99 12.21
C GLY A 237 3.13 13.54 11.76
N TYR A 238 4.16 13.93 12.51
CA TYR A 238 5.58 13.64 12.23
C TYR A 238 5.84 12.18 11.82
N ARG A 239 5.18 11.23 12.49
CA ARG A 239 5.30 9.79 12.24
C ARG A 239 4.88 9.39 10.82
N ILE A 240 3.78 9.96 10.32
CA ILE A 240 3.21 9.58 9.03
C ILE A 240 3.97 10.22 7.88
N THR A 241 4.39 11.47 8.05
CA THR A 241 5.30 12.11 7.10
C THR A 241 6.58 11.27 6.93
N ARG A 242 7.12 10.72 8.03
CA ARG A 242 8.28 9.83 7.99
C ARG A 242 7.99 8.49 7.29
N TYR A 243 6.86 7.83 7.61
CA TYR A 243 6.48 6.57 6.95
C TYR A 243 6.33 6.74 5.43
N ARG A 244 5.63 7.80 5.01
CA ARG A 244 5.48 8.17 3.60
C ARG A 244 6.81 8.46 2.94
N GLN A 245 7.64 9.27 3.60
CA GLN A 245 8.94 9.66 3.07
C GLN A 245 9.82 8.43 2.80
N VAL A 246 9.87 7.48 3.73
CA VAL A 246 10.59 6.22 3.55
C VAL A 246 9.94 5.35 2.47
N SER A 247 8.62 5.21 2.47
CA SER A 247 7.92 4.26 1.59
C SER A 247 7.92 4.69 0.12
N ILE A 248 7.99 6.00 -0.15
CA ILE A 248 8.02 6.56 -1.51
C ILE A 248 9.45 6.87 -1.96
N TRP A 249 10.31 7.38 -1.08
CA TRP A 249 11.61 7.94 -1.47
C TRP A 249 12.82 7.20 -0.88
N GLY A 250 12.62 6.29 0.08
CA GLY A 250 13.71 5.66 0.83
C GLY A 250 14.44 6.61 1.80
N LEU A 251 13.90 7.81 2.05
CA LEU A 251 14.60 8.86 2.81
C LEU A 251 14.25 8.83 4.31
N VAL A 252 15.24 9.07 5.17
CA VAL A 252 15.09 9.10 6.64
C VAL A 252 15.61 10.40 7.22
N GLY A 253 14.72 11.38 7.40
CA GLY A 253 15.06 12.67 8.00
C GLY A 253 16.36 13.26 7.42
N ASP A 254 17.30 13.59 8.29
CA ASP A 254 18.57 14.24 7.90
C ASP A 254 19.73 13.25 7.63
N ARG A 255 19.50 11.94 7.67
CA ARG A 255 20.55 10.93 7.42
C ARG A 255 21.08 10.95 5.99
N ARG A 256 22.40 10.97 5.80
CA ARG A 256 23.05 11.03 4.47
C ARG A 256 23.52 9.67 3.94
N GLU A 257 23.26 8.60 4.68
CA GLU A 257 23.50 7.21 4.28
C GLU A 257 22.76 6.91 2.96
N ASN A 258 23.34 6.06 2.10
CA ASN A 258 22.64 5.61 0.90
C ASN A 258 21.34 4.90 1.32
N THR A 259 20.24 5.23 0.65
CA THR A 259 18.91 4.70 0.99
C THR A 259 18.86 3.18 0.87
N PHE A 260 19.67 2.57 -0.02
CA PHE A 260 19.74 1.12 -0.16
C PHE A 260 20.59 0.45 0.91
N ASP A 261 21.60 1.13 1.46
CA ASP A 261 22.43 0.59 2.56
C ASP A 261 21.63 0.43 3.86
N MET A 262 20.47 1.08 3.95
CA MET A 262 19.55 0.99 5.08
C MET A 262 18.56 -0.18 4.96
N ILE A 263 18.70 -1.07 3.96
CA ILE A 263 17.85 -2.25 3.80
C ILE A 263 18.43 -3.41 4.60
N ASP A 264 17.83 -3.69 5.77
CA ASP A 264 18.27 -4.72 6.72
C ASP A 264 17.80 -6.13 6.32
N ALA A 265 17.97 -6.48 5.04
CA ALA A 265 17.86 -7.86 4.61
C ALA A 265 19.26 -8.50 4.67
N PRO A 266 19.42 -9.72 5.21
CA PRO A 266 20.63 -10.46 4.89
C PRO A 266 20.69 -10.54 3.37
N PRO A 267 21.75 -10.07 2.71
CA PRO A 267 21.82 -10.19 1.28
C PRO A 267 21.78 -11.68 0.96
N SER A 268 20.79 -12.15 0.20
CA SER A 268 21.06 -13.32 -0.62
C SER A 268 21.95 -12.82 -1.75
N TYR A 269 23.25 -12.71 -1.44
CA TYR A 269 24.30 -12.18 -2.31
C TYR A 269 24.24 -12.84 -3.71
N ASP A 270 23.75 -14.08 -3.78
CA ASP A 270 23.53 -14.88 -4.99
C ASP A 270 22.63 -14.26 -6.08
N GLN A 271 21.77 -13.29 -5.77
CA GLN A 271 20.83 -12.72 -6.75
C GLN A 271 21.28 -11.38 -7.35
N ILE A 272 22.15 -10.64 -6.65
CA ILE A 272 22.71 -9.37 -7.13
C ILE A 272 23.94 -9.63 -8.01
N GLU A 273 24.74 -10.64 -7.66
CA GLU A 273 25.93 -11.02 -8.43
C GLU A 273 25.61 -11.61 -9.82
N LYS A 274 24.43 -12.23 -9.99
CA LYS A 274 24.09 -12.94 -11.23
C LYS A 274 23.48 -12.09 -12.34
N LYS A 275 23.12 -10.84 -12.10
CA LYS A 275 22.37 -10.06 -13.10
C LYS A 275 22.89 -8.66 -13.42
N GLY A 276 23.70 -8.06 -12.56
CA GLY A 276 24.25 -6.72 -12.79
C GLY A 276 23.18 -5.68 -13.12
N MET A 277 23.62 -4.49 -13.55
CA MET A 277 22.73 -3.38 -13.90
C MET A 277 21.83 -3.69 -15.12
N LYS A 278 22.24 -4.67 -15.94
CA LYS A 278 21.48 -5.14 -17.10
C LYS A 278 20.22 -5.92 -16.71
N GLY A 279 20.28 -6.80 -15.70
CA GLY A 279 19.10 -7.54 -15.28
C GLY A 279 18.06 -6.74 -14.49
N LEU A 280 18.47 -5.59 -13.93
CA LEU A 280 17.53 -4.61 -13.36
C LEU A 280 16.73 -3.91 -14.47
N ILE A 281 17.40 -3.52 -15.57
CA ILE A 281 16.77 -2.94 -16.76
C ILE A 281 15.86 -3.96 -17.43
N ASP A 282 16.32 -5.21 -17.61
CA ASP A 282 15.51 -6.27 -18.20
C ASP A 282 14.24 -6.52 -17.38
N TRP A 283 14.32 -6.53 -16.03
CA TRP A 283 13.18 -6.72 -15.14
C TRP A 283 12.16 -5.58 -15.21
N VAL A 284 12.62 -4.32 -15.24
CA VAL A 284 11.74 -3.14 -15.44
C VAL A 284 11.04 -3.22 -16.80
N GLN A 285 11.77 -3.59 -17.86
CA GLN A 285 11.20 -3.80 -19.19
C GLN A 285 10.24 -4.98 -19.24
N THR A 286 10.47 -6.04 -18.44
CA THR A 286 9.53 -7.17 -18.37
C THR A 286 8.21 -6.76 -17.73
N LEU A 287 8.25 -5.93 -16.67
CA LEU A 287 7.05 -5.40 -16.02
C LEU A 287 6.25 -4.46 -16.93
N GLU A 288 6.92 -3.65 -17.76
CA GLU A 288 6.27 -2.80 -18.76
C GLU A 288 5.63 -3.63 -19.89
N ASN A 289 6.32 -4.67 -20.35
CA ASN A 289 5.83 -5.55 -21.41
C ASN A 289 4.68 -6.49 -20.96
N GLU A 290 4.71 -7.00 -19.73
CA GLU A 290 3.62 -7.80 -19.17
C GLU A 290 2.36 -6.95 -18.93
N SER A 291 2.52 -5.67 -18.60
CA SER A 291 1.41 -4.71 -18.50
C SER A 291 0.77 -4.42 -19.86
N LEU A 292 1.55 -4.40 -20.94
CA LEU A 292 1.05 -4.25 -22.33
C LEU A 292 0.38 -5.53 -22.86
N LEU A 293 0.93 -6.71 -22.55
CA LEU A 293 0.35 -8.00 -22.93
C LEU A 293 -0.99 -8.29 -22.22
N ALA A 294 -1.12 -7.87 -20.95
CA ALA A 294 -2.38 -7.96 -20.22
C ALA A 294 -3.49 -7.09 -20.84
N VAL A 295 -3.14 -5.95 -21.44
CA VAL A 295 -4.09 -5.08 -22.15
C VAL A 295 -4.48 -5.68 -23.50
N LEU A 296 -3.52 -6.24 -24.25
CA LEU A 296 -3.79 -6.84 -25.56
C LEU A 296 -4.65 -8.11 -25.50
N HIS A 297 -4.53 -8.92 -24.44
CA HIS A 297 -5.38 -10.09 -24.23
C HIS A 297 -6.84 -9.76 -23.86
N THR A 298 -7.13 -8.51 -23.45
CA THR A 298 -8.51 -8.06 -23.15
C THR A 298 -9.22 -7.40 -24.34
N MET A 299 -8.53 -7.20 -25.47
CA MET A 299 -9.09 -6.51 -26.65
C MET A 299 -9.28 -7.42 -27.88
N SER A 300 -9.20 -8.75 -27.75
CA SER A 300 -9.61 -9.65 -28.83
C SER A 300 -11.11 -9.98 -28.72
N PRO A 301 -11.95 -9.54 -29.68
CA PRO A 301 -13.35 -9.91 -29.70
C PRO A 301 -13.48 -11.36 -30.21
N SER A 302 -14.16 -12.19 -29.42
CA SER A 302 -14.88 -13.37 -29.91
C SER A 302 -16.24 -12.96 -30.45
#